data_AF-A0A1V5QDB2-F1
#
_entry.id   AF-A0A1V5QDB2-F1
#
_cell.length_a   1.000
_cell.length_b   1.000
_cell.length_c   1.000
_cell.angle_alpha   90.00
_cell.angle_beta   90.00
_cell.angle_gamma   90.00
#
_symmetry.space_group_name_H-M   'P 1'
#
loop_
_entity.id
_entity.type
_entity.pdbx_description
1 polymer ?
#
loop_
_entity_poly.entity_id
_entity_poly.type
_entity_poly.pdbx_seq_one_letter_code
_entity_poly.pdbx_strand_id
1 'polypeptide(L)'
;MGEAPEPVADWIADAAAKLGEVDHFIGETIAATESANTATGLANNATLAANNAAELANAKAGLANDAAALASTKAGEANSAATSANNAADRADTIAGTMEGIAPLWADAEISVTPLEPYETPTAAITQDENGTHFDLGIPDGRTYFATFEINYETGMLEMTTPDGYDGPVFTYNEDTGMLEVTI
;
A
#
# COMPACT_ATOMS: atom_id res chain seq x y z
N MET A 1 79.10 -3.23 87.88
CA MET A 1 77.68 -3.60 88.04
C MET A 1 77.67 -5.06 88.47
N GLY A 2 77.04 -5.39 89.61
CA GLY A 2 77.05 -6.76 90.12
C GLY A 2 76.10 -7.65 89.33
N GLU A 3 76.53 -8.88 89.02
CA GLU A 3 75.66 -9.93 88.48
C GLU A 3 74.50 -10.21 89.45
N ALA A 4 73.32 -10.50 88.89
CA ALA A 4 72.19 -10.92 89.70
C ALA A 4 72.52 -12.22 90.44
N PRO A 5 72.12 -12.39 91.71
CA PRO A 5 72.31 -13.65 92.44
C PRO A 5 71.63 -14.81 91.69
N GLU A 6 72.26 -15.99 91.67
CA GLU A 6 71.90 -17.14 90.82
C GLU A 6 70.39 -17.48 90.71
N PRO A 7 69.56 -17.48 91.78
CA PRO A 7 68.12 -17.77 91.61
C PRO A 7 67.33 -16.69 90.85
N VAL A 8 67.83 -15.45 90.82
CA VAL A 8 67.21 -14.33 90.09
C VAL A 8 67.62 -14.36 88.62
N ALA A 9 68.85 -14.75 88.31
CA ALA A 9 69.34 -14.87 86.94
C ALA A 9 68.56 -15.94 86.15
N ASP A 10 68.32 -17.10 86.76
CA ASP A 10 67.54 -18.19 86.15
C ASP A 10 66.08 -17.79 85.87
N TRP A 11 65.45 -17.07 86.80
CA TRP A 11 64.09 -16.56 86.60
C TRP A 11 64.00 -15.54 85.45
N ILE A 12 64.99 -14.64 85.33
CA ILE A 12 65.05 -13.68 84.21
C ILE A 12 65.20 -14.43 82.88
N ALA A 13 66.04 -15.47 82.82
CA ALA A 13 66.23 -16.25 81.61
C ALA A 13 64.96 -17.02 81.20
N ASP A 14 64.28 -17.66 82.15
CA ASP A 14 63.00 -18.36 81.91
C ASP A 14 61.89 -17.39 81.48
N ALA A 15 61.80 -16.22 82.12
CA ALA A 15 60.84 -15.19 81.75
C ALA A 15 61.10 -14.64 80.33
N ALA A 16 62.37 -14.41 79.97
CA ALA A 16 62.75 -13.98 78.63
C ALA A 16 62.41 -15.04 77.57
N ALA A 17 62.63 -16.32 77.86
CA ALA A 17 62.27 -17.42 76.96
C ALA A 17 60.75 -17.48 76.73
N LYS A 18 59.95 -17.44 77.79
CA LYS A 18 58.47 -17.42 77.70
C LYS A 18 57.93 -16.21 76.96
N LEU A 19 58.54 -15.03 77.15
CA LEU A 19 58.17 -13.83 76.39
C LEU A 19 58.45 -14.01 74.90
N GLY A 20 59.56 -14.66 74.53
CA GLY A 20 59.86 -14.99 73.14
C GLY A 20 58.84 -15.96 72.52
N GLU A 21 58.38 -16.96 73.27
CA GLU A 21 57.31 -17.86 72.82
C GLU A 21 55.99 -17.11 72.63
N VAL A 22 55.61 -16.25 73.58
CA VAL A 22 54.38 -15.43 73.48
C VAL A 22 54.44 -14.49 72.28
N ASP A 23 55.57 -13.82 72.04
CA ASP A 23 55.75 -12.93 70.89
C ASP A 23 55.59 -13.70 69.56
N HIS A 24 56.15 -14.90 69.48
CA HIS A 24 55.98 -15.78 68.33
C HIS A 24 54.50 -16.16 68.09
N PHE A 25 53.76 -16.59 69.12
CA PHE A 25 52.34 -16.92 69.01
C PHE A 25 51.48 -15.72 68.60
N ILE A 26 51.80 -14.52 69.12
CA ILE A 26 51.11 -13.29 68.73
C ILE A 26 51.34 -13.01 67.24
N GLY A 27 52.58 -13.15 66.75
CA GLY A 27 52.91 -13.00 65.33
C GLY A 27 52.12 -13.95 64.43
N GLU A 28 52.06 -15.24 64.79
CA GLU A 28 51.27 -16.23 64.04
C GLU A 28 49.77 -15.93 64.05
N THR A 29 49.24 -15.48 65.19
CA THR A 29 47.82 -15.13 65.33
C THR A 29 47.44 -13.93 64.47
N ILE A 30 48.30 -12.91 64.40
CA ILE A 30 48.11 -11.75 63.53
C ILE A 30 48.11 -12.18 62.07
N ALA A 31 49.11 -12.97 61.64
CA ALA A 31 49.22 -13.44 60.27
C ALA A 31 47.99 -14.29 59.86
N ALA A 32 47.51 -15.17 60.73
CA ALA A 32 46.30 -15.95 60.49
C ALA A 32 45.06 -15.07 60.34
N THR A 33 44.95 -14.02 61.16
CA THR A 33 43.84 -13.05 61.10
C THR A 33 43.86 -12.25 59.79
N GLU A 34 45.02 -11.76 59.36
CA GLU A 34 45.17 -11.06 58.09
C GLU A 34 44.83 -11.94 56.89
N SER A 35 45.27 -13.21 56.92
CA SER A 35 44.93 -14.19 55.89
C SER A 35 43.42 -14.47 55.86
N ALA A 36 42.77 -14.62 57.02
CA ALA A 36 41.33 -14.83 57.11
C ALA A 36 40.52 -13.63 56.59
N ASN A 37 40.94 -12.41 56.91
CA ASN A 37 40.32 -11.19 56.41
C ASN A 37 40.47 -11.07 54.89
N THR A 38 41.65 -11.39 54.36
CA THR A 38 41.90 -11.43 52.91
C THR A 38 41.00 -12.45 52.21
N ALA A 39 40.92 -13.67 52.75
CA ALA A 39 40.04 -14.72 52.22
C ALA A 39 38.56 -14.30 52.23
N THR A 40 38.12 -13.64 53.30
CA THR A 40 36.76 -13.10 53.42
C THR A 40 36.47 -12.04 52.35
N GLY A 41 37.41 -11.12 52.13
CA GLY A 41 37.30 -10.11 51.07
C GLY A 41 37.19 -10.72 49.67
N LEU A 42 38.00 -11.74 49.37
CA LEU A 42 37.94 -12.47 48.10
C LEU A 42 36.60 -13.20 47.93
N ALA A 43 36.09 -13.85 48.97
CA ALA A 43 34.80 -14.55 48.93
C ALA A 43 33.63 -13.58 48.68
N ASN A 44 33.65 -12.39 49.30
CA ASN A 44 32.66 -11.36 49.06
C ASN A 44 32.69 -10.84 47.63
N ASN A 45 33.89 -10.58 47.09
CA ASN A 45 34.05 -10.16 45.69
C ASN A 45 33.56 -11.23 44.70
N ALA A 46 33.86 -12.51 44.97
CA ALA A 46 33.37 -13.62 44.16
C ALA A 46 31.84 -13.72 44.17
N THR A 47 31.22 -13.49 45.35
CA THR A 47 29.76 -13.47 45.49
C THR A 47 29.13 -12.32 44.69
N LEU A 48 29.71 -11.12 44.76
CA LEU A 48 29.25 -9.97 43.96
C LEU A 48 29.36 -10.25 42.45
N ALA A 49 30.47 -10.83 42.01
CA ALA A 49 30.66 -11.19 40.60
C ALA A 49 29.62 -12.24 40.13
N ALA A 50 29.32 -13.23 40.96
CA ALA A 50 28.29 -14.24 40.67
C ALA A 50 26.90 -13.61 40.55
N ASN A 51 26.54 -12.70 41.45
CA ASN A 51 25.26 -11.98 41.42
C ASN A 51 25.13 -11.13 40.14
N ASN A 52 26.16 -10.37 39.79
CA ASN A 52 26.17 -9.57 38.56
C ASN A 52 26.03 -10.44 37.30
N ALA A 53 26.68 -11.62 37.28
CA ALA A 53 26.54 -12.57 36.18
C ALA A 53 25.12 -13.13 36.08
N ALA A 54 24.46 -13.42 37.21
CA ALA A 54 23.08 -13.87 37.26
C ALA A 54 22.11 -12.80 36.76
N GLU A 55 22.28 -11.54 37.17
CA GLU A 55 21.49 -10.42 36.68
C GLU A 55 21.62 -10.24 35.17
N LEU A 56 22.84 -10.32 34.63
CA LEU A 56 23.07 -10.25 33.19
C LEU A 56 22.42 -11.41 32.44
N ALA A 57 22.46 -12.63 33.00
CA ALA A 57 21.80 -13.79 32.40
C ALA A 57 20.28 -13.61 32.35
N ASN A 58 19.68 -13.08 33.43
CA ASN A 58 18.25 -12.76 33.48
C ASN A 58 17.86 -11.70 32.45
N ALA A 59 18.67 -10.64 32.30
CA ALA A 59 18.44 -9.62 31.29
C ALA A 59 18.48 -10.21 29.86
N LYS A 60 19.45 -11.09 29.57
CA LYS A 60 19.52 -11.78 28.28
C LYS A 60 18.32 -12.71 28.03
N ALA A 61 17.83 -13.39 29.07
CA ALA A 61 16.63 -14.21 28.96
C ALA A 61 15.39 -13.35 28.64
N GLY A 62 15.27 -12.17 29.26
CA GLY A 62 14.21 -11.19 28.93
C GLY A 62 14.26 -10.77 27.46
N LEU A 63 15.43 -10.36 26.96
CA LEU A 63 15.62 -9.99 25.56
C LEU A 63 15.28 -11.13 24.58
N ALA A 64 15.62 -12.37 24.93
CA ALA A 64 15.28 -13.54 24.12
C ALA A 64 13.76 -13.78 24.04
N ASN A 65 13.05 -13.59 25.16
CA ASN A 65 11.59 -13.68 25.19
C ASN A 65 10.93 -12.59 24.35
N ASP A 66 11.42 -11.35 24.44
CA ASP A 66 10.92 -10.24 23.63
C ASP A 66 11.14 -10.49 22.13
N ALA A 67 12.30 -11.03 21.75
CA ALA A 67 12.60 -11.41 20.37
C ALA A 67 11.64 -12.51 19.86
N ALA A 68 11.34 -13.51 20.69
CA ALA A 68 10.39 -14.57 20.34
C ALA A 68 8.96 -14.04 20.18
N ALA A 69 8.53 -13.10 21.03
CA ALA A 69 7.24 -12.44 20.91
C ALA A 69 7.15 -11.62 19.61
N LEU A 70 8.20 -10.87 19.26
CA LEU A 70 8.26 -10.11 18.01
C LEU A 70 8.19 -11.03 16.79
N ALA A 71 8.94 -12.14 16.79
CA ALA A 71 8.89 -13.13 15.71
C ALA A 71 7.48 -13.70 15.51
N SER A 72 6.77 -13.98 16.60
CA SER A 72 5.39 -14.48 16.55
C SER A 72 4.43 -13.45 15.94
N THR A 73 4.57 -12.17 16.31
CA THR A 73 3.80 -11.08 15.69
C THR A 73 4.07 -10.98 14.19
N LYS A 74 5.33 -11.04 13.76
CA LYS A 74 5.69 -10.99 12.34
C LYS A 74 5.18 -12.18 11.54
N ALA A 75 5.14 -13.38 12.14
CA ALA A 75 4.51 -14.53 11.51
C ALA A 75 3.00 -14.31 11.30
N GLY A 76 2.29 -13.71 12.27
CA GLY A 76 0.88 -13.37 12.15
C GLY A 76 0.59 -12.32 11.07
N GLU A 77 1.43 -11.27 10.99
CA GLU A 77 1.36 -10.27 9.93
C GLU A 77 1.55 -10.90 8.54
N ALA A 78 2.55 -11.79 8.38
CA ALA A 78 2.82 -12.49 7.13
C ALA A 78 1.64 -13.38 6.70
N ASN A 79 1.01 -14.09 7.65
CA ASN A 79 -0.17 -14.91 7.36
C ASN A 79 -1.37 -14.07 6.89
N SER A 80 -1.55 -12.88 7.48
CA SER A 80 -2.59 -11.93 7.09
C SER A 80 -2.35 -11.36 5.68
N ALA A 81 -1.10 -11.08 5.34
CA ALA A 81 -0.70 -10.64 4.01
C ALA A 81 -0.95 -11.74 2.96
N ALA A 82 -0.59 -12.99 3.27
CA ALA A 82 -0.86 -14.13 2.39
C ALA A 82 -2.36 -14.33 2.13
N THR A 83 -3.20 -14.21 3.17
CA THR A 83 -4.67 -14.28 3.04
C THR A 83 -5.19 -13.17 2.13
N SER A 84 -4.71 -11.94 2.31
CA SER A 84 -5.10 -10.81 1.46
C SER A 84 -4.69 -11.02 0.00
N ALA A 85 -3.50 -11.57 -0.24
CA ALA A 85 -3.03 -11.89 -1.58
C ALA A 85 -3.90 -12.96 -2.26
N ASN A 86 -4.26 -14.02 -1.54
CA ASN A 86 -5.16 -15.06 -2.07
C ASN A 86 -6.53 -14.48 -2.42
N ASN A 87 -7.12 -13.68 -1.55
CA ASN A 87 -8.40 -13.01 -1.84
C ASN A 87 -8.32 -12.11 -3.07
N ALA A 88 -7.18 -11.44 -3.29
CA ALA A 88 -6.97 -10.61 -4.48
C ALA A 88 -6.87 -11.47 -5.75
N ALA A 89 -6.19 -12.63 -5.67
CA ALA A 89 -6.12 -13.60 -6.77
C ALA A 89 -7.50 -14.15 -7.12
N ASP A 90 -8.29 -14.60 -6.13
CA ASP A 90 -9.66 -15.11 -6.36
C ASP A 90 -10.56 -14.07 -7.04
N ARG A 91 -10.43 -12.80 -6.63
CA ARG A 91 -11.13 -11.68 -7.28
C ARG A 91 -10.67 -11.47 -8.71
N ALA A 92 -9.37 -11.55 -8.97
CA ALA A 92 -8.83 -11.42 -10.33
C ALA A 92 -9.34 -12.54 -11.23
N ASP A 93 -9.37 -13.78 -10.74
CA ASP A 93 -9.91 -14.94 -11.47
C ASP A 93 -11.41 -14.77 -11.75
N THR A 94 -12.18 -14.27 -10.78
CA THR A 94 -13.60 -13.95 -10.98
C THR A 94 -13.81 -12.90 -12.07
N ILE A 95 -13.00 -11.84 -12.05
CA ILE A 95 -13.04 -10.78 -13.07
C ILE A 95 -12.67 -11.35 -14.44
N ALA A 96 -11.60 -12.14 -14.53
CA ALA A 96 -11.15 -12.76 -15.76
C ALA A 96 -12.24 -13.64 -16.37
N GLY A 97 -12.85 -14.54 -15.58
CA GLY A 97 -13.96 -15.36 -16.05
C GLY A 97 -15.19 -14.55 -16.47
N THR A 98 -15.50 -13.45 -15.77
CA THR A 98 -16.57 -12.53 -16.18
C THR A 98 -16.24 -11.86 -17.52
N MET A 99 -14.99 -11.40 -17.69
CA MET A 99 -14.52 -10.78 -18.93
C MET A 99 -14.55 -11.75 -20.11
N GLU A 100 -14.12 -12.99 -19.92
CA GLU A 100 -14.21 -14.06 -20.93
C GLU A 100 -15.66 -14.31 -21.35
N GLY A 101 -16.62 -14.26 -20.41
CA GLY A 101 -18.04 -14.41 -20.70
C GLY A 101 -18.66 -13.24 -21.48
N ILE A 102 -18.25 -12.00 -21.21
CA ILE A 102 -18.79 -10.82 -21.92
C ILE A 102 -18.11 -10.52 -23.24
N ALA A 103 -16.85 -10.94 -23.43
CA ALA A 103 -16.09 -10.70 -24.65
C ALA A 103 -16.83 -11.11 -25.94
N PRO A 104 -17.44 -12.30 -26.05
CA PRO A 104 -18.21 -12.67 -27.24
C PRO A 104 -19.46 -11.80 -27.43
N LEU A 105 -20.13 -11.40 -26.34
CA LEU A 105 -21.34 -10.56 -26.42
C LEU A 105 -21.05 -9.18 -27.03
N TRP A 106 -19.85 -8.64 -26.79
CA TRP A 106 -19.39 -7.39 -27.42
C TRP A 106 -18.87 -7.59 -28.84
N ALA A 107 -18.33 -8.78 -29.16
CA ALA A 107 -17.93 -9.09 -30.53
C ALA A 107 -19.12 -9.14 -31.48
N ASP A 108 -20.28 -9.56 -30.96
CA ASP A 108 -21.56 -9.64 -31.68
C ASP A 108 -22.40 -8.35 -31.54
N ALA A 109 -21.81 -7.26 -31.03
CA ALA A 109 -22.51 -5.97 -30.97
C ALA A 109 -22.33 -5.19 -32.28
N GLU A 110 -23.43 -4.82 -32.93
CA GLU A 110 -23.44 -4.03 -34.16
C GLU A 110 -24.01 -2.63 -33.90
N ILE A 111 -23.39 -1.60 -34.50
CA ILE A 111 -23.92 -0.23 -34.48
C ILE A 111 -24.26 0.15 -35.92
N SER A 112 -25.54 0.40 -36.16
CA SER A 112 -26.06 0.84 -37.45
C SER A 112 -26.52 2.30 -37.37
N VAL A 113 -26.32 3.05 -38.45
CA VAL A 113 -26.79 4.42 -38.58
C VAL A 113 -27.61 4.53 -39.85
N THR A 114 -28.87 4.91 -39.71
CA THR A 114 -29.79 5.12 -40.82
C THR A 114 -30.08 6.62 -40.98
N PRO A 115 -29.84 7.21 -42.17
CA PRO A 115 -30.27 8.59 -42.43
C PRO A 115 -31.80 8.67 -42.42
N LEU A 116 -32.33 9.67 -41.74
CA LEU A 116 -33.75 10.00 -41.70
C LEU A 116 -34.03 11.22 -42.59
N GLU A 117 -35.30 11.42 -42.95
CA GLU A 117 -35.69 12.60 -43.73
C GLU A 117 -35.41 13.90 -42.95
N PRO A 118 -35.18 15.04 -43.64
CA PRO A 118 -35.02 16.32 -42.98
C PRO A 118 -36.20 16.61 -42.04
N TYR A 119 -35.88 17.07 -40.83
CA TYR A 119 -36.85 17.40 -39.78
C TYR A 119 -37.59 16.20 -39.14
N GLU A 120 -37.27 14.95 -39.50
CA GLU A 120 -37.71 13.80 -38.72
C GLU A 120 -37.13 13.83 -37.29
N THR A 121 -37.84 13.19 -36.36
CA THR A 121 -37.35 13.09 -34.98
C THR A 121 -36.23 12.04 -34.94
N PRO A 122 -35.05 12.35 -34.38
CA PRO A 122 -34.00 11.36 -34.20
C PRO A 122 -34.51 10.13 -33.44
N THR A 123 -34.11 8.93 -33.88
CA THR A 123 -34.50 7.68 -33.24
C THR A 123 -33.28 6.95 -32.68
N ALA A 124 -33.48 6.23 -31.57
CA ALA A 124 -32.48 5.31 -31.04
C ALA A 124 -33.21 4.06 -30.55
N ALA A 125 -32.76 2.89 -30.99
CA ALA A 125 -33.28 1.60 -30.56
C ALA A 125 -32.13 0.67 -30.21
N ILE A 126 -32.37 -0.20 -29.23
CA ILE A 126 -31.51 -1.34 -28.91
C ILE A 126 -32.36 -2.58 -29.10
N THR A 127 -31.92 -3.48 -29.97
CA THR A 127 -32.57 -4.77 -30.18
C THR A 127 -31.58 -5.91 -29.92
N GLN A 128 -32.10 -7.07 -29.52
CA GLN A 128 -31.29 -8.25 -29.25
C GLN A 128 -31.94 -9.46 -29.91
N ASP A 129 -31.17 -10.19 -30.72
CA ASP A 129 -31.62 -11.37 -31.44
C ASP A 129 -30.57 -12.50 -31.41
N GLU A 130 -30.71 -13.51 -32.28
CA GLU A 130 -29.77 -14.64 -32.36
C GLU A 130 -28.40 -14.27 -32.93
N ASN A 131 -28.27 -13.11 -33.56
CA ASN A 131 -27.05 -12.58 -34.19
C ASN A 131 -26.31 -11.58 -33.29
N GLY A 132 -26.94 -11.08 -32.22
CA GLY A 132 -26.25 -10.26 -31.21
C GLY A 132 -27.07 -9.10 -30.68
N THR A 133 -26.38 -8.02 -30.29
CA THR A 133 -27.01 -6.78 -29.80
C THR A 133 -26.85 -5.69 -30.85
N HIS A 134 -27.95 -5.11 -31.31
CA HIS A 134 -27.95 -4.08 -32.35
C HIS A 134 -28.29 -2.72 -31.75
N PHE A 135 -27.47 -1.72 -32.07
CA PHE A 135 -27.69 -0.32 -31.71
C PHE A 135 -28.03 0.44 -32.99
N ASP A 136 -29.31 0.78 -33.17
CA ASP A 136 -29.80 1.45 -34.36
C ASP A 136 -30.04 2.93 -34.07
N LEU A 137 -29.34 3.79 -34.81
CA LEU A 137 -29.45 5.24 -34.70
C LEU A 137 -30.04 5.84 -35.97
N GLY A 138 -31.18 6.52 -35.83
CA GLY A 138 -31.77 7.33 -36.90
C GLY A 138 -31.36 8.79 -36.75
N ILE A 139 -30.59 9.30 -37.72
CA ILE A 139 -30.09 10.68 -37.72
C ILE A 139 -30.73 11.44 -38.88
N PRO A 140 -31.51 12.52 -38.64
CA PRO A 140 -32.05 13.37 -39.71
C PRO A 140 -30.93 13.89 -40.60
N ASP A 141 -31.09 13.71 -41.92
CA ASP A 141 -30.17 14.26 -42.89
C ASP A 141 -30.31 15.79 -42.83
N GLY A 142 -29.30 16.45 -42.25
CA GLY A 142 -29.26 17.90 -42.05
C GLY A 142 -29.14 18.70 -43.35
N ARG A 143 -29.40 18.08 -44.51
CA ARG A 143 -29.45 18.77 -45.80
C ARG A 143 -30.55 19.81 -45.79
N THR A 144 -30.12 21.05 -45.63
CA THR A 144 -30.96 22.21 -45.91
C THR A 144 -30.94 22.42 -47.42
N TYR A 145 -32.06 22.17 -48.09
CA TYR A 145 -32.23 22.53 -49.49
C TYR A 145 -32.39 24.04 -49.59
N PHE A 146 -31.44 24.73 -50.20
CA PHE A 146 -31.53 26.16 -50.51
C PHE A 146 -31.71 26.33 -52.02
N ALA A 147 -32.70 27.13 -52.40
CA ALA A 147 -32.86 27.62 -53.77
C ALA A 147 -32.45 29.09 -53.80
N THR A 148 -31.73 29.49 -54.86
CA THR A 148 -31.41 30.90 -55.09
C THR A 148 -32.34 31.43 -56.16
N PHE A 149 -32.96 32.59 -55.91
CA PHE A 149 -33.86 33.24 -56.85
C PHE A 149 -33.20 34.51 -57.37
N GLU A 150 -33.04 34.62 -58.68
CA GLU A 150 -32.48 35.80 -59.33
C GLU A 150 -33.41 36.28 -60.44
N ILE A 151 -33.54 37.60 -60.62
CA ILE A 151 -34.27 38.16 -61.77
C ILE A 151 -33.28 38.27 -62.91
N ASN A 152 -33.53 37.53 -63.99
CA ASN A 152 -32.78 37.70 -65.22
C ASN A 152 -33.24 39.00 -65.88
N TYR A 153 -32.43 40.05 -65.77
CA TYR A 153 -32.78 41.39 -66.27
C TYR A 153 -32.87 41.48 -67.80
N GLU A 154 -32.36 40.49 -68.55
CA GLU A 154 -32.48 40.45 -70.02
C GLU A 154 -33.82 39.86 -70.46
N THR A 155 -34.33 38.86 -69.73
CA THR A 155 -35.58 38.15 -70.07
C THR A 155 -36.79 38.60 -69.24
N GLY A 156 -36.56 39.30 -68.12
CA GLY A 156 -37.58 39.73 -67.17
C GLY A 156 -38.15 38.60 -66.29
N MET A 157 -37.59 37.39 -66.39
CA MET A 157 -38.08 36.19 -65.69
C MET A 157 -37.39 36.03 -64.33
N LEU A 158 -38.12 35.51 -63.34
CA LEU A 158 -37.54 35.03 -62.09
C LEU A 158 -36.96 33.63 -62.34
N GLU A 159 -35.65 33.48 -62.25
CA GLU A 159 -34.95 32.21 -62.40
C GLU A 159 -34.60 31.63 -61.03
N MET A 160 -34.92 30.35 -60.81
CA MET A 160 -34.57 29.60 -59.61
C MET A 160 -33.48 28.59 -59.93
N THR A 161 -32.39 28.58 -59.15
CA THR A 161 -31.34 27.55 -59.26
C THR A 161 -31.29 26.71 -57.99
N THR A 162 -31.42 25.38 -58.15
CA THR A 162 -31.21 24.39 -57.09
C THR A 162 -29.89 23.66 -57.32
N PRO A 163 -29.08 23.38 -56.27
CA PRO A 163 -27.76 22.76 -56.43
C PRO A 163 -27.77 21.31 -56.96
N ASP A 164 -28.91 20.64 -56.95
CA ASP A 164 -29.01 19.18 -56.94
C ASP A 164 -30.10 18.59 -57.87
N GLY A 165 -30.53 19.34 -58.89
CA GLY A 165 -31.42 18.81 -59.93
C GLY A 165 -32.86 18.58 -59.47
N TYR A 166 -33.27 19.25 -58.39
CA TYR A 166 -34.66 19.29 -57.93
C TYR A 166 -35.49 20.22 -58.84
N ASP A 167 -36.46 19.65 -59.56
CA ASP A 167 -37.53 20.40 -60.24
C ASP A 167 -38.54 20.85 -59.18
N GLY A 168 -38.25 21.99 -58.55
CA GLY A 168 -39.14 22.64 -57.60
C GLY A 168 -40.35 23.32 -58.26
N PRO A 169 -41.18 24.03 -57.47
CA PRO A 169 -42.38 24.67 -58.00
C PRO A 169 -42.06 25.64 -59.14
N VAL A 170 -42.81 25.53 -60.23
CA VAL A 170 -42.68 26.40 -61.41
C VAL A 170 -43.53 27.64 -61.21
N PHE A 171 -42.88 28.79 -61.23
CA PHE A 171 -43.53 30.10 -61.14
C PHE A 171 -43.75 30.65 -62.54
N THR A 172 -45.01 30.87 -62.92
CA THR A 172 -45.36 31.47 -64.21
C THR A 172 -46.05 32.80 -63.97
N TYR A 173 -45.61 33.85 -64.66
CA TYR A 173 -46.29 35.15 -64.60
C TYR A 173 -47.51 35.12 -65.53
N ASN A 174 -48.70 35.30 -64.96
CA ASN A 174 -49.92 35.40 -65.74
C ASN A 174 -50.15 36.87 -66.13
N GLU A 175 -49.90 37.21 -67.39
CA GLU A 175 -50.02 38.58 -67.90
C GLU A 175 -51.45 39.13 -67.87
N ASP A 176 -52.47 38.25 -67.89
CA ASP A 176 -53.87 38.67 -67.88
C ASP A 176 -54.34 39.07 -66.47
N THR A 177 -53.78 38.42 -65.43
CA THR A 177 -54.16 38.67 -64.02
C THR A 177 -53.14 39.52 -63.28
N GLY A 178 -51.94 39.68 -63.83
CA GLY A 178 -50.82 40.40 -63.21
C GLY A 178 -50.23 39.71 -61.99
N MET A 179 -50.56 38.43 -61.76
CA MET A 179 -50.19 37.66 -60.58
C MET A 179 -49.17 36.57 -60.93
N LEU A 180 -48.33 36.23 -59.95
CA LEU A 180 -47.43 35.10 -60.05
C LEU A 180 -48.21 33.82 -59.70
N GLU A 181 -48.35 32.91 -60.66
CA GLU A 181 -48.98 31.60 -60.45
C GLU A 181 -47.91 30.57 -60.12
N VAL A 182 -48.16 29.78 -59.07
CA VAL A 182 -47.24 28.75 -58.60
C VAL A 182 -47.83 27.38 -58.90
N THR A 183 -47.12 26.59 -59.71
CA THR A 183 -47.43 25.18 -59.91
C THR A 183 -46.43 24.36 -59.10
N ILE A 184 -46.93 23.63 -58.10
CA ILE A 184 -46.13 22.76 -57.22
C ILE A 184 -46.21 21.33 -57.76
#